data_AF-A0A3E0LPM4-F1
#
_entry.id   AF-A0A3E0LPM4-F1
#
_cell.length_a   1.000
_cell.length_b   1.000
_cell.length_c   1.000
_cell.angle_alpha   90.00
_cell.angle_beta   90.00
_cell.angle_gamma   90.00
#
_symmetry.space_group_name_H-M   'P 1'
#
loop_
_entity.id
_entity.type
_entity.pdbx_description
1 polymer ?
#
loop_
_entity_poly.entity_id
_entity_poly.type
_entity_poly.pdbx_seq_one_letter_code
_entity_poly.pdbx_strand_id
1 'polypeptide(L)'
;MKLEQLATIKDPTPIDQLDEAQLKELQNALFRLGYPVRTIDGLIGPRTRTAWAEFKTDIFQGNPNLIGPGSIATLQKKMDEIGKGKVHNFSTKQGTIEAIKSECKTQGIGLKTQIAYVLATTQWETAQTFQPVREAFWLNEDWRRRNLRYHPYYGRGYVQLTWKTNYQKYGGILGIDLVNKPDLAMNQNVALFVLVHGFKTGAFTGRKITDYINNHQTDFLNARRCINGTDKMLQIANLAKKFLTIL
;
A
#
# COMPACT_ATOMS: atom_id res chain seq x y z
N MET A 1 11.08 -10.30 -1.77
CA MET A 1 11.96 -10.57 -0.60
C MET A 1 11.91 -12.06 -0.35
N LYS A 2 13.05 -12.72 -0.22
CA LYS A 2 13.11 -14.14 0.14
C LYS A 2 13.11 -14.25 1.67
N LEU A 3 12.34 -15.20 2.21
CA LEU A 3 12.19 -15.47 3.64
C LEU A 3 13.21 -16.54 4.04
N GLU A 4 14.45 -16.12 4.31
CA GLU A 4 15.56 -17.03 4.57
C GLU A 4 15.58 -17.47 6.04
N GLN A 5 15.31 -16.54 6.96
CA GLN A 5 15.30 -16.81 8.40
C GLN A 5 14.13 -17.71 8.78
N LEU A 6 12.92 -17.40 8.32
CA LEU A 6 11.73 -18.18 8.58
C LEU A 6 11.79 -19.57 7.91
N ALA A 7 12.43 -19.71 6.74
CA ALA A 7 12.55 -21.01 6.06
C ALA A 7 13.40 -22.05 6.83
N THR A 8 14.12 -21.63 7.87
CA THR A 8 14.81 -22.53 8.80
C THR A 8 13.85 -23.35 9.67
N ILE A 9 12.63 -22.85 9.93
CA ILE A 9 11.61 -23.50 10.77
C ILE A 9 11.07 -24.75 10.05
N LYS A 10 11.28 -25.93 10.63
CA LYS A 10 10.87 -27.22 10.04
C LYS A 10 9.55 -27.76 10.60
N ASP A 11 9.21 -27.38 11.82
CA ASP A 11 8.01 -27.84 12.52
C ASP A 11 7.14 -26.65 12.95
N PRO A 12 5.84 -26.83 13.22
CA PRO A 12 5.01 -25.78 13.79
C PRO A 12 5.58 -25.26 15.11
N THR A 13 5.98 -23.99 15.14
CA THR A 13 6.61 -23.33 16.29
C THR A 13 5.70 -22.19 16.79
N PRO A 14 5.53 -22.04 18.12
CA PRO A 14 4.92 -20.84 18.68
C PRO A 14 5.60 -19.56 18.22
N ILE A 15 4.83 -18.57 17.78
CA ILE A 15 5.39 -17.33 17.22
C ILE A 15 6.23 -16.51 18.22
N ASP A 16 6.07 -16.76 19.52
CA ASP A 16 6.85 -16.13 20.58
C ASP A 16 8.14 -16.85 20.94
N GLN A 17 8.39 -18.00 20.32
CA GLN A 17 9.67 -18.71 20.39
C GLN A 17 10.59 -18.38 19.21
N LEU A 18 10.13 -17.54 18.28
CA LEU A 18 10.97 -17.04 17.18
C LEU A 18 12.09 -16.16 17.71
N ASP A 19 13.28 -16.30 17.12
CA ASP A 19 14.40 -15.41 17.42
C ASP A 19 14.19 -14.01 16.82
N GLU A 20 15.07 -13.07 17.20
CA GLU A 20 15.00 -11.67 16.75
C GLU A 20 15.04 -11.54 15.22
N ALA A 21 15.85 -12.35 14.53
CA ALA A 21 16.01 -12.28 13.08
C ALA A 21 14.76 -12.82 12.36
N GLN A 22 14.22 -13.94 12.83
CA GLN A 22 12.96 -14.53 12.38
C GLN A 22 11.79 -13.57 12.61
N LEU A 23 11.72 -12.92 13.78
CA LEU A 23 10.69 -11.92 14.09
C LEU A 23 10.82 -10.69 13.20
N LYS A 24 12.01 -10.15 12.99
CA LYS A 24 12.23 -9.03 12.05
C LYS A 24 11.82 -9.41 10.63
N GLU A 25 12.11 -10.62 10.20
CA GLU A 25 11.73 -11.10 8.87
C GLU A 25 10.22 -11.24 8.73
N LEU A 26 9.55 -11.84 9.72
CA LEU A 26 8.09 -11.94 9.79
C LEU A 26 7.41 -10.57 9.80
N GLN A 27 7.88 -9.68 10.65
CA GLN A 27 7.41 -8.29 10.76
C GLN A 27 7.55 -7.56 9.42
N ASN A 28 8.70 -7.69 8.75
CA ASN A 28 8.92 -7.12 7.41
C ASN A 28 7.93 -7.68 6.38
N ALA A 29 7.76 -9.00 6.32
CA ALA A 29 6.87 -9.65 5.36
C ALA A 29 5.41 -9.21 5.57
N LEU A 30 4.93 -9.29 6.81
CA LEU A 30 3.59 -8.85 7.19
C LEU A 30 3.37 -7.37 6.91
N PHE A 31 4.34 -6.52 7.23
CA PHE A 31 4.26 -5.09 6.92
C PHE A 31 4.16 -4.82 5.42
N ARG A 32 4.94 -5.51 4.59
CA ARG A 32 4.92 -5.39 3.12
C ARG A 32 3.61 -5.90 2.50
N LEU A 33 2.96 -6.86 3.15
CA LEU A 33 1.63 -7.35 2.79
C LEU A 33 0.50 -6.50 3.38
N GLY A 34 0.85 -5.50 4.17
CA GLY A 34 -0.06 -4.49 4.69
C GLY A 34 -0.74 -4.80 6.02
N TYR A 35 -0.22 -5.79 6.75
CA TYR A 35 -0.66 -6.12 8.10
C TYR A 35 -0.07 -5.15 9.15
N PRO A 36 -0.80 -4.84 10.24
CA PRO A 36 -0.51 -3.74 11.17
C PRO A 36 0.63 -4.01 12.18
N VAL A 37 1.83 -4.31 11.69
CA VAL A 37 3.02 -4.57 12.50
C VAL A 37 3.53 -3.30 13.21
N ARG A 38 3.43 -2.14 12.56
CA ARG A 38 3.83 -0.78 13.03
C ARG A 38 5.34 -0.59 13.27
N THR A 39 6.02 -1.46 14.01
CA THR A 39 7.47 -1.43 14.27
C THR A 39 8.13 -2.74 13.85
N ILE A 40 9.29 -2.64 13.18
CA ILE A 40 10.11 -3.79 12.80
C ILE A 40 11.32 -3.78 13.74
N ASP A 41 11.14 -4.38 14.91
CA ASP A 41 12.05 -4.33 16.05
C ASP A 41 12.58 -5.72 16.45
N GLY A 42 12.01 -6.80 15.91
CA GLY A 42 12.35 -8.17 16.31
C GLY A 42 11.71 -8.61 17.61
N LEU A 43 10.71 -7.88 18.10
CA LEU A 43 10.01 -8.19 19.35
C LEU A 43 8.58 -8.69 19.08
N ILE A 44 8.16 -9.68 19.87
CA ILE A 44 6.82 -10.26 19.78
C ILE A 44 5.81 -9.49 20.65
N GLY A 45 5.35 -8.35 20.13
CA GLY A 45 4.31 -7.53 20.76
C GLY A 45 2.87 -7.87 20.31
N PRO A 46 1.84 -7.31 20.98
CA PRO A 46 0.43 -7.49 20.59
C PRO A 46 0.17 -7.16 19.12
N ARG A 47 0.86 -6.15 18.56
CA ARG A 47 0.73 -5.74 17.16
C ARG A 47 1.25 -6.80 16.19
N THR A 48 2.41 -7.38 16.45
CA THR A 48 2.96 -8.49 15.66
C THR A 48 2.01 -9.69 15.71
N ARG A 49 1.48 -10.01 16.90
CA ARG A 49 0.50 -11.11 17.06
C ARG A 49 -0.80 -10.85 16.29
N THR A 50 -1.36 -9.63 16.39
CA THR A 50 -2.55 -9.24 15.62
C THR A 50 -2.29 -9.30 14.11
N ALA A 51 -1.17 -8.74 13.64
CA ALA A 51 -0.81 -8.76 12.23
C ALA A 51 -0.70 -10.19 11.67
N TRP A 52 -0.08 -11.09 12.43
CA TRP A 52 0.02 -12.50 12.06
C TRP A 52 -1.34 -13.20 12.09
N ALA A 53 -2.14 -12.95 13.12
CA ALA A 53 -3.49 -13.53 13.22
C ALA A 53 -4.39 -13.08 12.05
N GLU A 54 -4.35 -11.79 11.69
CA GLU A 54 -5.05 -11.26 10.51
C GLU A 54 -4.58 -11.97 9.24
N PHE A 55 -3.27 -12.15 9.02
CA PHE A 55 -2.75 -12.89 7.87
C PHE A 55 -3.26 -14.34 7.82
N LYS A 56 -3.27 -15.02 8.97
CA LYS A 56 -3.78 -16.40 9.09
C LYS A 56 -5.26 -16.46 8.76
N THR A 57 -6.07 -15.53 9.26
CA THR A 57 -7.49 -15.47 8.95
C THR A 57 -7.76 -15.17 7.48
N ASP A 58 -7.01 -14.23 6.89
CA ASP A 58 -7.23 -13.75 5.52
C ASP A 58 -6.77 -14.75 4.45
N ILE A 59 -5.66 -15.47 4.68
CA ILE A 59 -4.94 -16.19 3.61
C ILE A 59 -4.68 -17.66 3.93
N PHE A 60 -4.43 -18.01 5.20
CA PHE A 60 -4.02 -19.37 5.57
C PHE A 60 -4.62 -19.79 6.92
N GLN A 61 -5.90 -20.19 6.89
CA GLN A 61 -6.67 -20.56 8.08
C GLN A 61 -5.96 -21.66 8.88
N GLY A 62 -5.95 -21.52 10.21
CA GLY A 62 -5.31 -22.43 11.15
C GLY A 62 -4.93 -21.71 12.44
N ASN A 63 -4.26 -22.40 13.36
CA ASN A 63 -3.90 -21.83 14.66
C ASN A 63 -3.02 -20.57 14.50
N PRO A 64 -3.48 -19.37 14.92
CA PRO A 64 -2.73 -18.12 14.78
C PRO A 64 -1.57 -18.00 15.76
N ASN A 65 -1.45 -18.88 16.75
CA ASN A 65 -0.32 -18.89 17.67
C ASN A 65 0.90 -19.63 17.11
N LEU A 66 0.72 -20.36 16.00
CA LEU A 66 1.78 -21.16 15.39
C LEU A 66 2.19 -20.58 14.03
N ILE A 67 3.48 -20.71 13.74
CA ILE A 67 4.07 -20.54 12.42
C ILE A 67 4.75 -21.85 12.04
N GLY A 68 4.56 -22.29 10.81
CA GLY A 68 5.19 -23.51 10.30
C GLY A 68 5.35 -23.47 8.78
N PRO A 69 5.95 -24.53 8.19
CA PRO A 69 6.36 -24.54 6.78
C PRO A 69 5.27 -24.13 5.79
N GLY A 70 4.03 -24.62 5.99
CA GLY A 70 2.90 -24.27 5.10
C GLY A 70 2.53 -22.78 5.12
N SER A 71 2.51 -22.17 6.32
CA SER A 71 2.24 -20.73 6.44
C SER A 71 3.39 -19.87 5.94
N ILE A 72 4.65 -20.33 6.11
CA ILE A 72 5.85 -19.63 5.60
C ILE A 72 5.89 -19.68 4.07
N ALA A 73 5.60 -20.84 3.46
CA ALA A 73 5.50 -20.97 2.02
C ALA A 73 4.39 -20.09 1.43
N THR A 74 3.25 -19.99 2.12
CA THR A 74 2.15 -19.10 1.72
C THR A 74 2.56 -17.63 1.84
N LEU A 75 3.24 -17.27 2.92
CA LEU A 75 3.79 -15.92 3.13
C LEU A 75 4.81 -15.56 2.03
N GLN A 76 5.73 -16.47 1.69
CA GLN A 76 6.68 -16.30 0.59
C GLN A 76 5.96 -16.12 -0.75
N LYS A 77 4.97 -16.96 -1.05
CA LYS A 77 4.18 -16.85 -2.28
C LYS A 77 3.52 -15.48 -2.39
N LYS A 78 2.91 -14.99 -1.31
CA LYS A 78 2.30 -13.66 -1.28
C LYS A 78 3.34 -12.55 -1.44
N MET A 79 4.49 -12.70 -0.80
CA MET A 79 5.64 -11.80 -0.98
C MET A 79 6.17 -11.78 -2.42
N ASP A 80 6.13 -12.91 -3.12
CA ASP A 80 6.54 -13.04 -4.51
C ASP A 80 5.51 -12.46 -5.48
N GLU A 81 4.23 -12.43 -5.10
CA GLU A 81 3.17 -11.78 -5.86
C GLU A 81 3.25 -10.25 -5.78
N ILE A 82 3.88 -9.69 -4.73
CA ILE A 82 4.15 -8.24 -4.63
C ILE A 82 5.02 -7.80 -5.80
N GLY A 83 4.50 -6.89 -6.62
CA GLY A 83 5.23 -6.32 -7.75
C GLY A 83 5.30 -7.23 -8.99
N LYS A 84 4.86 -8.49 -8.93
CA LYS A 84 4.52 -9.31 -10.12
C LYS A 84 3.17 -8.84 -10.64
N GLY A 85 3.15 -7.64 -11.22
CA GLY A 85 1.94 -7.05 -11.78
C GLY A 85 1.33 -7.97 -12.83
N LYS A 86 0.01 -8.12 -12.79
CA LYS A 86 -0.71 -8.40 -14.04
C LYS A 86 -0.30 -7.35 -15.05
N VAL A 87 -0.09 -7.74 -16.31
CA VAL A 87 0.16 -6.76 -17.37
C VAL A 87 -1.10 -5.92 -17.52
N HIS A 88 -1.07 -4.72 -16.96
CA HIS A 88 -2.16 -3.76 -17.05
C HIS A 88 -1.92 -2.87 -18.27
N ASN A 89 -3.00 -2.63 -19.03
CA ASN A 89 -2.97 -1.65 -20.09
C ASN A 89 -3.25 -0.26 -19.52
N PHE A 90 -2.23 0.61 -19.49
CA PHE A 90 -2.38 2.00 -19.05
C PHE A 90 -2.44 3.02 -20.21
N SER A 91 -2.56 2.56 -21.47
CA SER A 91 -2.62 3.45 -22.63
C SER A 91 -3.89 4.31 -22.68
N THR A 92 -4.91 3.93 -21.90
CA THR A 92 -6.17 4.66 -21.79
C THR A 92 -6.53 4.94 -20.34
N LYS A 93 -7.35 5.98 -20.13
CA LYS A 93 -7.94 6.28 -18.82
C LYS A 93 -8.75 5.09 -18.28
N GLN A 94 -9.55 4.44 -19.14
CA GLN A 94 -10.32 3.27 -18.73
C GLN A 94 -9.43 2.09 -18.34
N GLY A 95 -8.36 1.84 -19.08
CA GLY A 95 -7.38 0.81 -18.74
C GLY A 95 -6.76 1.04 -17.36
N THR A 96 -6.45 2.29 -17.03
CA THR A 96 -5.96 2.65 -15.69
C THR A 96 -7.01 2.45 -14.59
N ILE A 97 -8.27 2.81 -14.85
CA ILE A 97 -9.38 2.55 -13.93
C ILE A 97 -9.52 1.05 -13.63
N GLU A 98 -9.46 0.20 -14.66
CA GLU A 98 -9.51 -1.26 -14.48
C GLU A 98 -8.29 -1.81 -13.74
N ALA A 99 -7.10 -1.24 -13.97
CA ALA A 99 -5.90 -1.58 -13.21
C ALA A 99 -6.06 -1.26 -11.72
N ILE A 100 -6.59 -0.08 -11.38
CA ILE A 100 -6.89 0.32 -9.99
C ILE A 100 -7.91 -0.62 -9.35
N LYS A 101 -9.00 -0.93 -10.04
CA LYS A 101 -10.01 -1.88 -9.54
C LYS A 101 -9.41 -3.26 -9.29
N SER A 102 -8.57 -3.74 -10.21
CA SER A 102 -7.87 -5.03 -10.06
C SER A 102 -6.93 -5.01 -8.87
N GLU A 103 -6.09 -3.98 -8.74
CA GLU A 103 -5.11 -3.89 -7.67
C GLU A 103 -5.77 -3.75 -6.30
N CYS A 104 -6.84 -2.96 -6.19
CA CYS A 104 -7.66 -2.88 -4.98
C CYS A 104 -8.10 -4.28 -4.53
N LYS A 105 -8.67 -5.08 -5.44
CA LYS A 105 -9.08 -6.46 -5.12
C LYS A 105 -7.89 -7.33 -4.72
N THR A 106 -6.78 -7.25 -5.45
CA THR A 106 -5.55 -8.01 -5.16
C THR A 106 -5.03 -7.73 -3.75
N GLN A 107 -5.07 -6.48 -3.29
CA GLN A 107 -4.60 -6.08 -1.96
C GLN A 107 -5.69 -6.10 -0.87
N GLY A 108 -6.84 -6.71 -1.15
CA GLY A 108 -7.91 -6.88 -0.16
C GLY A 108 -8.68 -5.60 0.18
N ILE A 109 -8.80 -4.67 -0.77
CA ILE A 109 -9.74 -3.54 -0.80
C ILE A 109 -10.87 -3.90 -1.79
N GLY A 110 -11.83 -4.71 -1.32
CA GLY A 110 -12.82 -5.36 -2.19
C GLY A 110 -14.18 -4.68 -2.32
N LEU A 111 -14.55 -3.81 -1.38
CA LEU A 111 -15.89 -3.20 -1.38
C LEU A 111 -16.03 -2.18 -2.50
N LYS A 112 -17.19 -2.16 -3.18
CA LYS A 112 -17.47 -1.16 -4.22
C LYS A 112 -17.30 0.27 -3.70
N THR A 113 -17.71 0.53 -2.46
CA THR A 113 -17.55 1.83 -1.79
C THR A 113 -16.07 2.19 -1.61
N GLN A 114 -15.23 1.25 -1.20
CA GLN A 114 -13.79 1.47 -1.07
C GLN A 114 -13.15 1.75 -2.43
N ILE A 115 -13.44 0.91 -3.43
CA ILE A 115 -12.91 1.06 -4.81
C ILE A 115 -13.33 2.41 -5.40
N ALA A 116 -14.59 2.82 -5.22
CA ALA A 116 -15.09 4.11 -5.66
C ALA A 116 -14.27 5.29 -5.08
N TYR A 117 -13.89 5.19 -3.81
CA TYR A 117 -13.10 6.22 -3.14
C TYR A 117 -11.64 6.28 -3.64
N VAL A 118 -11.02 5.13 -3.91
CA VAL A 118 -9.66 5.07 -4.49
C VAL A 118 -9.65 5.69 -5.90
N LEU A 119 -10.66 5.41 -6.72
CA LEU A 119 -10.81 6.02 -8.05
C LEU A 119 -11.04 7.53 -7.97
N ALA A 120 -11.91 7.99 -7.07
CA ALA A 120 -12.19 9.40 -6.86
C ALA A 120 -10.94 10.18 -6.42
N THR A 121 -10.15 9.60 -5.52
CA THR A 121 -8.86 10.16 -5.10
C THR A 121 -7.91 10.25 -6.28
N THR A 122 -7.76 9.17 -7.04
CA THR A 122 -6.87 9.17 -8.22
C THR A 122 -7.29 10.22 -9.24
N GLN A 123 -8.59 10.33 -9.52
CA GLN A 123 -9.12 11.35 -10.42
C GLN A 123 -8.80 12.77 -9.94
N TRP A 124 -8.91 13.03 -8.63
CA TRP A 124 -8.59 14.32 -8.05
C TRP A 124 -7.10 14.65 -8.14
N GLU A 125 -6.24 13.75 -7.65
CA GLU A 125 -4.80 13.97 -7.53
C GLU A 125 -4.08 14.04 -8.89
N THR A 126 -4.67 13.47 -9.94
CA THR A 126 -4.08 13.44 -11.29
C THR A 126 -4.68 14.47 -12.25
N ALA A 127 -5.40 15.46 -11.72
CA ALA A 127 -6.13 16.44 -12.52
C ALA A 127 -7.02 15.79 -13.60
N GLN A 128 -7.76 14.74 -13.20
CA GLN A 128 -8.70 13.97 -14.01
C GLN A 128 -8.09 13.05 -15.07
N THR A 129 -6.77 13.08 -15.27
CA THR A 129 -6.09 12.36 -16.37
C THR A 129 -5.94 10.86 -16.11
N PHE A 130 -5.93 10.43 -14.85
CA PHE A 130 -5.50 9.08 -14.45
C PHE A 130 -4.08 8.74 -14.92
N GLN A 131 -3.22 9.75 -15.05
CA GLN A 131 -1.80 9.55 -15.28
C GLN A 131 -1.00 9.92 -14.04
N PRO A 132 0.08 9.20 -13.70
CA PRO A 132 1.01 9.63 -12.66
C PRO A 132 1.49 11.06 -12.94
N VAL A 133 1.47 11.93 -11.94
CA VAL A 133 1.89 13.34 -12.10
C VAL A 133 3.07 13.67 -11.20
N ARG A 134 3.88 14.62 -11.66
CA ARG A 134 4.92 15.25 -10.85
C ARG A 134 4.36 16.49 -10.17
N GLU A 135 4.76 16.72 -8.94
CA GLU A 135 4.49 17.97 -8.26
C GLU A 135 5.03 19.15 -9.07
N ALA A 136 4.20 20.17 -9.27
CA ALA A 136 4.52 21.32 -10.12
C ALA A 136 5.06 20.90 -11.51
N PHE A 137 4.38 19.96 -12.19
CA PHE A 137 4.81 19.42 -13.49
C PHE A 137 4.98 20.49 -14.59
N TRP A 138 4.36 21.67 -14.43
CA TRP A 138 4.50 22.81 -15.34
C TRP A 138 5.80 23.61 -15.14
N LEU A 139 6.59 23.31 -14.11
CA LEU A 139 7.87 23.97 -13.81
C LEU A 139 9.06 23.06 -14.13
N ASN A 140 10.23 23.66 -14.32
CA ASN A 140 11.46 22.90 -14.58
C ASN A 140 12.06 22.29 -13.30
N GLU A 141 13.04 21.40 -13.48
CA GLU A 141 13.66 20.69 -12.36
C GLU A 141 14.46 21.62 -11.43
N ASP A 142 15.10 22.66 -11.98
CA ASP A 142 15.83 23.64 -11.20
C ASP A 142 14.93 24.46 -10.27
N TRP A 143 13.69 24.73 -10.69
CA TRP A 143 12.71 25.35 -9.83
C TRP A 143 12.34 24.40 -8.68
N ARG A 144 12.06 23.12 -8.96
CA ARG A 144 11.74 22.14 -7.91
C ARG A 144 12.88 21.98 -6.91
N ARG A 145 14.12 21.90 -7.39
CA ARG A 145 15.32 21.83 -6.56
C ARG A 145 15.47 23.00 -5.59
N ARG A 146 15.10 24.21 -6.03
CA ARG A 146 15.21 25.43 -5.22
C ARG A 146 14.02 25.68 -4.29
N ASN A 147 12.83 25.20 -4.63
CA ASN A 147 11.59 25.59 -3.96
C ASN A 147 10.93 24.47 -3.15
N LEU A 148 11.19 23.20 -3.47
CA LEU A 148 10.57 22.08 -2.77
C LEU A 148 11.48 21.58 -1.66
N ARG A 149 11.04 21.75 -0.41
CA ARG A 149 11.77 21.37 0.81
C ARG A 149 12.31 19.94 0.82
N TYR A 150 11.63 19.03 0.14
CA TYR A 150 11.92 17.60 0.13
C TYR A 150 12.52 17.14 -1.19
N HIS A 151 13.03 18.02 -2.05
CA HIS A 151 13.79 17.62 -3.24
C HIS A 151 14.96 16.68 -2.86
N PRO A 152 15.24 15.61 -3.63
CA PRO A 152 14.58 15.19 -4.87
C PRO A 152 13.27 14.38 -4.68
N TYR A 153 12.85 14.13 -3.44
CA TYR A 153 11.70 13.32 -3.03
C TYR A 153 10.38 14.11 -2.97
N TYR A 154 10.13 14.94 -3.98
CA TYR A 154 8.86 15.63 -4.18
C TYR A 154 7.76 14.71 -4.72
N GLY A 155 6.52 15.20 -4.74
CA GLY A 155 5.33 14.43 -5.12
C GLY A 155 5.46 13.76 -6.50
N ARG A 156 5.28 12.44 -6.54
CA ARG A 156 5.18 11.64 -7.78
C ARG A 156 4.05 10.61 -7.68
N GLY A 157 3.57 10.12 -8.82
CA GLY A 157 2.61 9.03 -8.87
C GLY A 157 1.14 9.49 -8.78
N TYR A 158 0.24 8.55 -8.50
CA TYR A 158 -1.21 8.81 -8.40
C TYR A 158 -1.63 9.55 -7.12
N VAL A 159 -0.78 9.60 -6.10
CA VAL A 159 -1.09 10.17 -4.77
C VAL A 159 0.02 11.06 -4.22
N GLN A 160 0.86 11.61 -5.10
CA GLN A 160 1.92 12.56 -4.72
C GLN A 160 2.85 12.02 -3.60
N LEU A 161 3.45 10.85 -3.82
CA LEU A 161 4.42 10.25 -2.90
C LEU A 161 5.58 11.22 -2.64
N THR A 162 5.75 11.61 -1.39
CA THR A 162 6.71 12.64 -0.94
C THR A 162 7.53 12.14 0.24
N TRP A 163 8.70 12.74 0.48
CA TRP A 163 9.67 12.44 1.55
C TRP A 163 10.53 11.20 1.34
N LYS A 164 11.85 11.35 1.60
CA LYS A 164 12.84 10.27 1.47
C LYS A 164 12.42 8.99 2.18
N THR A 165 11.85 9.10 3.38
CA THR A 165 11.40 7.96 4.19
C THR A 165 10.32 7.14 3.50
N ASN A 166 9.40 7.77 2.76
CA ASN A 166 8.39 7.05 1.99
C ASN A 166 8.99 6.41 0.73
N TYR A 167 9.92 7.08 0.05
CA TYR A 167 10.65 6.47 -1.07
C TYR A 167 11.49 5.26 -0.62
N GLN A 168 12.16 5.35 0.52
CA GLN A 168 12.85 4.22 1.15
C GLN A 168 11.90 3.08 1.48
N LYS A 169 10.75 3.39 2.11
CA LYS A 169 9.72 2.41 2.47
C LYS A 169 9.22 1.66 1.23
N TYR A 170 8.72 2.37 0.22
CA TYR A 170 8.18 1.73 -0.97
C TYR A 170 9.25 1.09 -1.85
N GLY A 171 10.47 1.63 -1.88
CA GLY A 171 11.60 1.01 -2.55
C GLY A 171 11.95 -0.33 -1.92
N GLY A 172 11.97 -0.38 -0.58
CA GLY A 172 12.12 -1.60 0.19
C GLY A 172 11.02 -2.61 -0.10
N ILE A 173 9.73 -2.20 -0.03
CA ILE A 173 8.58 -3.08 -0.29
C ILE A 173 8.67 -3.70 -1.68
N LEU A 174 8.88 -2.88 -2.71
CA LEU A 174 8.90 -3.26 -4.12
C LEU A 174 10.22 -3.88 -4.59
N GLY A 175 11.29 -3.79 -3.79
CA GLY A 175 12.62 -4.27 -4.19
C GLY A 175 13.27 -3.44 -5.31
N ILE A 176 12.92 -2.15 -5.40
CA ILE A 176 13.47 -1.21 -6.40
C ILE A 176 14.12 -0.02 -5.71
N ASP A 177 15.13 0.58 -6.36
CA ASP A 177 15.86 1.71 -5.79
C ASP A 177 15.15 3.05 -6.03
N LEU A 178 14.09 3.31 -5.27
CA LEU A 178 13.38 4.59 -5.28
C LEU A 178 14.19 5.74 -4.64
N VAL A 179 15.27 5.44 -3.91
CA VAL A 179 16.04 6.48 -3.20
C VAL A 179 17.01 7.17 -4.13
N ASN A 180 17.72 6.40 -4.95
CA ASN A 180 18.65 6.94 -5.94
C ASN A 180 17.98 7.13 -7.31
N LYS A 181 16.84 6.46 -7.57
CA LYS A 181 16.04 6.63 -8.80
C LYS A 181 14.58 6.98 -8.46
N PRO A 182 14.32 8.16 -7.86
CA PRO A 182 12.97 8.54 -7.42
C PRO A 182 11.95 8.62 -8.56
N ASP A 183 12.41 8.82 -9.79
CA ASP A 183 11.55 8.85 -10.97
C ASP A 183 10.88 7.51 -11.29
N LEU A 184 11.35 6.39 -10.73
CA LEU A 184 10.63 5.12 -10.81
C LEU A 184 9.22 5.20 -10.16
N ALA A 185 8.96 6.17 -9.27
CA ALA A 185 7.62 6.41 -8.73
C ALA A 185 6.62 6.93 -9.77
N MET A 186 7.09 7.38 -10.94
CA MET A 186 6.24 7.74 -12.09
C MET A 186 5.85 6.53 -12.95
N ASN A 187 6.50 5.38 -12.76
CA ASN A 187 6.06 4.16 -13.42
C ASN A 187 4.65 3.79 -12.95
N GLN A 188 3.74 3.50 -13.88
CA GLN A 188 2.33 3.31 -13.58
C GLN A 188 2.06 2.13 -12.65
N ASN A 189 2.82 1.03 -12.75
CA ASN A 189 2.69 -0.11 -11.84
C ASN A 189 3.19 0.24 -10.43
N VAL A 190 4.29 0.99 -10.32
CA VAL A 190 4.80 1.46 -9.03
C VAL A 190 3.80 2.42 -8.38
N ALA A 191 3.29 3.41 -9.13
CA ALA A 191 2.29 4.36 -8.66
C ALA A 191 0.98 3.67 -8.23
N LEU A 192 0.54 2.66 -9.00
CA LEU A 192 -0.64 1.84 -8.72
C LEU A 192 -0.49 1.09 -7.40
N PHE A 193 0.64 0.41 -7.20
CA PHE A 193 0.92 -0.30 -5.95
C PHE A 193 0.96 0.68 -4.77
N VAL A 194 1.67 1.79 -4.91
CA VAL A 194 1.80 2.83 -3.85
C VAL A 194 0.44 3.35 -3.42
N LEU A 195 -0.43 3.69 -4.38
CA LEU A 195 -1.80 4.16 -4.16
C LEU A 195 -2.60 3.17 -3.32
N VAL A 196 -2.72 1.92 -3.77
CA VAL A 196 -3.59 0.93 -3.14
C VAL A 196 -3.02 0.47 -1.80
N HIS A 197 -1.73 0.18 -1.74
CA HIS A 197 -1.05 -0.21 -0.50
C HIS A 197 -1.15 0.90 0.54
N GLY A 198 -1.02 2.16 0.12
CA GLY A 198 -1.18 3.32 0.99
C GLY A 198 -2.55 3.38 1.65
N PHE A 199 -3.62 3.18 0.89
CA PHE A 199 -4.99 3.07 1.42
C PHE A 199 -5.19 1.87 2.34
N LYS A 200 -4.65 0.70 1.97
CA LYS A 200 -4.80 -0.54 2.75
C LYS A 200 -4.16 -0.42 4.13
N THR A 201 -2.97 0.18 4.17
CA THR A 201 -2.09 0.15 5.34
C THR A 201 -2.09 1.43 6.16
N GLY A 202 -2.59 2.52 5.57
CA GLY A 202 -2.45 3.86 6.13
C GLY A 202 -1.01 4.37 6.08
N ALA A 203 -0.22 3.95 5.09
CA ALA A 203 1.21 4.25 5.02
C ALA A 203 1.55 5.76 4.99
N PHE A 204 0.59 6.61 4.61
CA PHE A 204 0.78 8.06 4.46
C PHE A 204 0.51 8.83 5.76
N THR A 205 -0.59 8.51 6.46
CA THR A 205 -1.08 9.28 7.62
C THR A 205 -1.34 8.44 8.87
N GLY A 206 -1.18 7.12 8.77
CA GLY A 206 -1.59 6.15 9.79
C GLY A 206 -3.07 5.79 9.75
N ARG A 207 -3.86 6.34 8.81
CA ARG A 207 -5.29 6.05 8.64
C ARG A 207 -5.54 5.16 7.44
N LYS A 208 -6.25 4.04 7.66
CA LYS A 208 -6.59 3.07 6.63
C LYS A 208 -7.95 3.39 6.02
N ILE A 209 -8.19 2.93 4.79
CA ILE A 209 -9.51 3.07 4.17
C ILE A 209 -10.62 2.38 4.98
N THR A 210 -10.31 1.27 5.66
CA THR A 210 -11.23 0.50 6.51
C THR A 210 -11.66 1.23 7.78
N ASP A 211 -10.88 2.25 8.21
CA ASP A 211 -11.24 3.09 9.35
C ASP A 211 -12.48 3.94 9.07
N TYR A 212 -12.80 4.16 7.78
CA TYR A 212 -13.91 5.03 7.32
C TYR A 212 -14.92 4.30 6.43
N ILE A 213 -14.47 3.31 5.66
CA ILE A 213 -15.29 2.60 4.68
C ILE A 213 -15.10 1.10 4.88
N ASN A 214 -16.13 0.45 5.42
CA ASN A 214 -16.18 -0.98 5.70
C ASN A 214 -17.61 -1.52 5.53
N ASN A 215 -17.88 -2.75 5.95
CA ASN A 215 -19.21 -3.38 5.78
C ASN A 215 -20.33 -2.70 6.58
N HIS A 216 -19.99 -1.88 7.58
CA HIS A 216 -20.95 -1.26 8.49
C HIS A 216 -21.07 0.26 8.30
N GLN A 217 -20.10 0.89 7.65
CA GLN A 217 -20.10 2.34 7.43
C GLN A 217 -19.45 2.73 6.09
N THR A 218 -19.89 3.85 5.54
CA THR A 218 -19.27 4.48 4.36
C THR A 218 -19.15 5.98 4.60
N ASP A 219 -18.01 6.41 5.14
CA ASP A 219 -17.68 7.81 5.37
C ASP A 219 -16.67 8.32 4.32
N PHE A 220 -17.18 8.71 3.15
CA PHE A 220 -16.34 9.27 2.09
C PHE A 220 -15.70 10.62 2.45
N LEU A 221 -16.25 11.38 3.39
CA LEU A 221 -15.69 12.67 3.77
C LEU A 221 -14.42 12.46 4.58
N ASN A 222 -14.49 11.71 5.67
CA ASN A 222 -13.32 11.48 6.52
C ASN A 222 -12.30 10.52 5.91
N ALA A 223 -12.69 9.73 4.89
CA ALA A 223 -11.73 8.92 4.13
C ALA A 223 -10.58 9.73 3.50
N ARG A 224 -10.71 11.07 3.35
CA ARG A 224 -9.62 11.94 2.87
C ARG A 224 -8.38 11.85 3.75
N ARG A 225 -8.60 11.56 5.03
CA ARG A 225 -7.58 11.36 6.06
C ARG A 225 -6.59 10.24 5.74
N CYS A 226 -6.90 9.34 4.80
CA CYS A 226 -5.97 8.31 4.35
C CYS A 226 -4.78 8.90 3.56
N ILE A 227 -4.99 10.00 2.83
CA ILE A 227 -3.97 10.61 1.94
C ILE A 227 -3.45 11.94 2.51
N ASN A 228 -4.35 12.80 2.96
CA ASN A 228 -4.02 14.13 3.50
C ASN A 228 -5.00 14.48 4.64
N GLY A 229 -5.05 15.71 5.14
CA GLY A 229 -6.03 16.13 6.15
C GLY A 229 -7.49 16.09 5.65
N THR A 230 -8.18 17.22 5.68
CA THR A 230 -9.58 17.35 5.21
C THR A 230 -9.71 18.20 3.96
N ASP A 231 -8.58 18.61 3.37
CA ASP A 231 -8.58 19.45 2.17
C ASP A 231 -9.31 18.74 1.01
N LYS A 232 -10.23 19.49 0.39
CA LYS A 232 -11.10 19.07 -0.73
C LYS A 232 -11.93 17.81 -0.47
N MET A 233 -12.17 17.44 0.80
CA MET A 233 -12.89 16.21 1.15
C MET A 233 -14.29 16.14 0.55
N LEU A 234 -15.01 17.27 0.46
CA LEU A 234 -16.36 17.32 -0.12
C LEU A 234 -16.34 17.00 -1.62
N GLN A 235 -15.41 17.59 -2.36
CA GLN A 235 -15.25 17.36 -3.80
C GLN A 235 -14.90 15.90 -4.09
N ILE A 236 -13.95 15.34 -3.35
CA ILE A 236 -13.53 13.94 -3.50
C ILE A 236 -14.66 12.98 -3.10
N ALA A 237 -15.38 13.26 -2.01
CA ALA A 237 -16.53 12.45 -1.62
C ALA A 237 -17.64 12.46 -2.68
N ASN A 238 -17.89 13.60 -3.32
CA ASN A 238 -18.85 13.69 -4.42
C ASN A 238 -18.39 12.92 -5.66
N LEU A 239 -17.09 12.92 -5.98
CA LEU A 239 -16.53 12.06 -7.02
C LEU A 239 -16.70 10.57 -6.66
N ALA A 240 -16.48 10.19 -5.40
CA ALA A 240 -16.65 8.81 -4.94
C ALA A 240 -18.09 8.34 -5.08
N LYS A 241 -19.08 9.19 -4.75
CA LYS A 241 -20.50 8.91 -5.01
C LYS A 241 -20.78 8.64 -6.49
N LYS A 242 -20.21 9.45 -7.40
CA LYS A 242 -20.36 9.26 -8.85
C LYS A 242 -19.72 7.96 -9.35
N PHE A 243 -18.55 7.60 -8.84
CA PHE A 243 -17.93 6.32 -9.18
C PHE A 243 -18.75 5.13 -8.66
N LEU A 244 -19.34 5.25 -7.48
CA LEU A 244 -20.13 4.18 -6.89
C LEU A 244 -21.36 3.84 -7.74
N THR A 245 -21.98 4.81 -8.42
CA THR A 245 -23.14 4.55 -9.27
C THR A 245 -22.82 3.76 -10.54
N ILE A 246 -21.53 3.65 -10.91
CA ILE A 246 -21.07 2.99 -12.15
C ILE A 246 -20.19 1.75 -11.89
N LEU A 247 -20.12 1.28 -10.64
CA LEU A 247 -19.37 0.09 -10.21
C LEU A 247 -20.30 -1.08 -9.87
#